data_AF-A0A087CMD5-F1
#
_entry.id   AF-A0A087CMD5-F1
#
_cell.length_a   1.000
_cell.length_b   1.000
_cell.length_c   1.000
_cell.angle_alpha   90.00
_cell.angle_beta   90.00
_cell.angle_gamma   90.00
#
_symmetry.space_group_name_H-M   'P 1'
#
loop_
_entity.id
_entity.type
_entity.pdbx_description
1 polymer ?
#
loop_
_entity_poly.entity_id
_entity_poly.type
_entity_poly.pdbx_seq_one_letter_code
_entity_poly.pdbx_strand_id
1 'polypeptide(L)'
;MHMHAAEETASAAAASAAAASAAARSTADRSSEPSRPLQPWRTWLRRYWFIALPLPVYLACLAHVWPGFNTNDSTWQRAQFASGQYSKHHSLLDTYVFQGLLGRNDLGTTNLIQSIVLASCIIATLALLTRHLSRRWIAALTLAYALYPLFPLYATIRTKDTVAAGFTLLLAVALYELIASSERVDRLSGSSERGEGGGRLSESGSRSSKSNRLGIRDCSGSRSMADTPVGPDATSTADDAYTALPTAGTSRIGHSSAGSPDEATAGSSIGTRQRLRAHASRITSPLLNSPWFIAAVAVLLFICNEYRKNNILFVLAVLVFLVIRYRAQWKRVVALIAAFAMLTAAWGVFEDYGLKAEPSETTEMLGVPLQQIGYIYHENQNGNPQNLPESADRYFTSFRSADDWAKNYQPLIADQEKLFELDNGDLPEFLRHWASLCFSNFGSCVTAYWQFEGSLVNPLMVANDQYLYASGITHTAPEVLAESPVGLVPHYLLNVALLDWWLVALAIMAVRRGRAQLLSLFLIPVGIVLSIMVAALNVELRVLLAVFLCAPMLTAVCLGDQDAGRLGDPSCRDEPTVRDSAREQESFDEGHDLSKAD
;
A
#
# COMPACT_ATOMS: atom_id res chain seq x y z
N MET A 1 -63.28 64.64 29.36
CA MET A 1 -63.07 63.20 29.10
C MET A 1 -62.14 62.91 27.90
N HIS A 2 -61.76 63.90 27.07
CA HIS A 2 -60.86 63.68 25.92
C HIS A 2 -59.35 63.92 26.17
N MET A 3 -58.95 64.52 27.29
CA MET A 3 -57.51 64.71 27.60
C MET A 3 -56.84 63.48 28.25
N HIS A 4 -57.55 62.72 29.09
CA HIS A 4 -56.97 61.56 29.78
C HIS A 4 -56.68 60.38 28.85
N ALA A 5 -57.47 60.18 27.78
CA ALA A 5 -57.26 59.09 26.82
C ALA A 5 -56.04 59.33 25.89
N ALA A 6 -55.63 60.59 25.70
CA ALA A 6 -54.47 60.93 24.86
C ALA A 6 -53.14 60.69 25.60
N GLU A 7 -53.09 60.89 26.92
CA GLU A 7 -51.89 60.62 27.72
C GLU A 7 -51.65 59.11 27.93
N GLU A 8 -52.71 58.31 28.11
CA GLU A 8 -52.57 56.85 28.23
C GLU A 8 -52.12 56.19 26.91
N THR A 9 -52.61 56.68 25.77
CA THR A 9 -52.21 56.16 24.45
C THR A 9 -50.78 56.57 24.07
N ALA A 10 -50.34 57.78 24.44
CA ALA A 10 -48.95 58.21 24.25
C ALA A 10 -47.97 57.44 25.17
N SER A 11 -48.35 57.16 26.41
CA SER A 11 -47.56 56.36 27.37
C SER A 11 -47.43 54.90 26.92
N ALA A 12 -48.52 54.29 26.44
CA ALA A 12 -48.51 52.92 25.92
C ALA A 12 -47.69 52.81 24.61
N ALA A 13 -47.75 53.81 23.73
CA ALA A 13 -46.94 53.85 22.52
C ALA A 13 -45.44 54.02 22.84
N ALA A 14 -45.10 54.85 23.83
CA ALA A 14 -43.72 55.02 24.28
C ALA A 14 -43.16 53.76 24.96
N ALA A 15 -43.96 53.06 25.76
CA ALA A 15 -43.58 51.79 26.37
C ALA A 15 -43.39 50.67 25.34
N SER A 16 -44.27 50.60 24.32
CA SER A 16 -44.15 49.66 23.20
C SER A 16 -42.92 49.95 22.33
N ALA A 17 -42.64 51.23 22.04
CA ALA A 17 -41.44 51.63 21.31
C ALA A 17 -40.14 51.34 22.10
N ALA A 18 -40.16 51.54 23.42
CA ALA A 18 -39.03 51.20 24.29
C ALA A 18 -38.79 49.69 24.37
N ALA A 19 -39.86 48.89 24.46
CA ALA A 19 -39.80 47.42 24.46
C ALA A 19 -39.34 46.86 23.10
N ALA A 20 -39.80 47.43 21.98
CA ALA A 20 -39.34 47.08 20.64
C ALA A 20 -37.87 47.45 20.42
N SER A 21 -37.42 48.60 20.94
CA SER A 21 -36.00 48.99 20.91
C SER A 21 -35.13 48.11 21.83
N ALA A 22 -35.66 47.65 22.97
CA ALA A 22 -34.95 46.72 23.86
C ALA A 22 -34.86 45.31 23.27
N ALA A 23 -35.93 44.84 22.61
CA ALA A 23 -35.95 43.57 21.89
C ALA A 23 -35.01 43.61 20.68
N ALA A 24 -35.00 44.71 19.91
CA ALA A 24 -34.08 44.94 18.79
C ALA A 24 -32.61 45.05 19.23
N ARG A 25 -32.35 45.63 20.41
CA ARG A 25 -31.00 45.64 21.02
C ARG A 25 -30.59 44.24 21.48
N SER A 26 -31.50 43.41 22.00
CA SER A 26 -31.17 42.04 22.41
C SER A 26 -30.91 41.09 21.24
N THR A 27 -31.54 41.33 20.07
CA THR A 27 -31.31 40.57 18.84
C THR A 27 -30.09 41.06 18.06
N ALA A 28 -29.76 42.36 18.15
CA ALA A 28 -28.51 42.90 17.59
C ALA A 28 -27.25 42.52 18.42
N ASP A 29 -27.40 42.31 19.73
CA ASP A 29 -26.29 41.89 20.60
C ASP A 29 -26.02 40.37 20.53
N ARG A 30 -27.04 39.56 20.18
CA ARG A 30 -26.86 38.11 19.91
C ARG A 30 -26.30 37.78 18.53
N SER A 31 -26.36 38.71 17.57
CA SER A 31 -25.81 38.51 16.22
C SER A 31 -24.37 39.02 16.07
N SER A 32 -23.78 39.57 17.14
CA SER A 32 -22.44 40.15 17.15
C SER A 32 -21.47 39.50 18.15
N GLU A 33 -21.80 38.31 18.70
CA GLU A 33 -20.75 37.46 19.25
C GLU A 33 -19.78 37.12 18.10
N PRO A 34 -18.50 37.54 18.15
CA PRO A 34 -17.55 37.12 17.15
C PRO A 34 -17.48 35.60 17.25
N SER A 35 -18.02 34.91 16.22
CA SER A 35 -17.94 33.47 16.13
C SER A 35 -16.49 33.07 16.37
N ARG A 36 -16.19 32.54 17.56
CA ARG A 36 -14.82 32.19 17.93
C ARG A 36 -14.34 31.27 16.81
N PRO A 37 -13.28 31.62 16.05
CA PRO A 37 -12.85 30.80 14.94
C PRO A 37 -12.64 29.40 15.48
N LEU A 38 -13.45 28.45 15.00
CA LEU A 38 -13.36 27.07 15.46
C LEU A 38 -11.92 26.64 15.25
N GLN A 39 -11.23 26.31 16.35
CA GLN A 39 -9.83 25.93 16.30
C GLN A 39 -9.64 24.87 15.20
N PRO A 40 -8.61 24.99 14.34
CA PRO A 40 -8.47 24.17 13.13
C PRO A 40 -8.63 22.66 13.38
N TRP A 41 -8.14 22.17 14.53
CA TRP A 41 -8.26 20.76 14.93
C TRP A 41 -9.69 20.35 15.27
N ARG A 42 -10.53 21.22 15.85
CA ARG A 42 -11.95 20.91 16.16
C ARG A 42 -12.77 20.75 14.89
N THR A 43 -12.52 21.61 13.89
CA THR A 43 -13.16 21.53 12.57
C THR A 43 -12.71 20.26 11.83
N TRP A 44 -11.43 19.92 11.91
CA TRP A 44 -10.89 18.68 11.35
C TRP A 44 -11.52 17.45 12.03
N LEU A 45 -11.57 17.40 13.36
CA LEU A 45 -12.22 16.31 14.09
C LEU A 45 -13.68 16.16 13.72
N ARG A 46 -14.44 17.26 13.66
CA ARG A 46 -15.86 17.20 13.23
C ARG A 46 -16.01 16.64 11.81
N ARG A 47 -15.05 16.91 10.92
CA ARG A 47 -15.07 16.43 9.53
C ARG A 47 -14.67 14.96 9.39
N TYR A 48 -13.75 14.49 10.24
CA TYR A 48 -13.10 13.19 10.12
C TYR A 48 -13.24 12.29 11.36
N TRP A 49 -14.22 12.53 12.24
CA TRP A 49 -14.42 11.73 13.48
C TRP A 49 -14.50 10.23 13.22
N PHE A 50 -15.04 9.84 12.06
CA PHE A 50 -15.25 8.45 11.67
C PHE A 50 -13.93 7.68 11.51
N ILE A 51 -12.77 8.33 11.32
CA ILE A 51 -11.48 7.62 11.19
C ILE A 51 -11.14 6.80 12.44
N ALA A 52 -11.74 7.12 13.58
CA ALA A 52 -11.57 6.39 14.84
C ALA A 52 -12.31 5.04 14.86
N LEU A 53 -13.21 4.76 13.91
CA LEU A 53 -14.07 3.56 13.85
C LEU A 53 -13.35 2.21 13.98
N PRO A 54 -12.13 1.99 13.44
CA PRO A 54 -11.45 0.70 13.59
C PRO A 54 -11.22 0.29 15.04
N LEU A 55 -10.91 1.24 15.94
CA LEU A 55 -10.64 0.96 17.35
C LEU A 55 -11.83 0.32 18.09
N PRO A 56 -13.03 0.94 18.16
CA PRO A 56 -14.17 0.34 18.85
C PRO A 56 -14.62 -0.98 18.18
N VAL A 57 -14.45 -1.14 16.86
CA VAL A 57 -14.75 -2.41 16.20
C VAL A 57 -13.81 -3.51 16.68
N TYR A 58 -12.50 -3.27 16.69
CA TYR A 58 -11.53 -4.26 17.13
C TYR A 58 -11.70 -4.60 18.62
N LEU A 59 -11.99 -3.61 19.46
CA LEU A 59 -12.27 -3.83 20.88
C LEU A 59 -13.58 -4.60 21.09
N ALA A 60 -14.61 -4.36 20.29
CA ALA A 60 -15.86 -5.13 20.36
C ALA A 60 -15.64 -6.59 19.93
N CYS A 61 -14.88 -6.82 18.86
CA CYS A 61 -14.49 -8.17 18.45
C CYS A 61 -13.69 -8.87 19.55
N LEU A 62 -12.68 -8.21 20.14
CA LEU A 62 -11.89 -8.78 21.23
C LEU A 62 -12.74 -9.08 22.46
N ALA A 63 -13.67 -8.20 22.82
CA ALA A 63 -14.59 -8.42 23.93
C ALA A 63 -15.48 -9.66 23.71
N HIS A 64 -15.89 -9.90 22.46
CA HIS A 64 -16.69 -11.08 22.11
C HIS A 64 -15.91 -12.39 22.27
N VAL A 65 -14.61 -12.39 21.93
CA VAL A 65 -13.76 -13.58 22.00
C VAL A 65 -12.78 -13.57 23.18
N TRP A 66 -13.04 -12.77 24.22
CA TRP A 66 -12.09 -12.55 25.32
C TRP A 66 -11.62 -13.88 25.96
N PRO A 67 -10.30 -14.08 26.19
CA PRO A 67 -9.17 -13.14 26.08
C PRO A 67 -8.51 -13.05 24.67
N GLY A 68 -9.18 -13.55 23.64
CA GLY A 68 -8.66 -13.69 22.28
C GLY A 68 -7.99 -15.04 22.07
N PHE A 69 -7.39 -15.20 20.89
CA PHE A 69 -6.75 -16.46 20.48
C PHE A 69 -5.22 -16.34 20.54
N ASN A 70 -4.55 -17.47 20.69
CA ASN A 70 -3.09 -17.55 20.69
C ASN A 70 -2.64 -18.43 19.52
N THR A 71 -1.57 -18.03 18.83
CA THR A 71 -0.92 -18.89 17.81
C THR A 71 0.12 -19.80 18.47
N ASN A 72 0.60 -20.79 17.72
CA ASN A 72 1.69 -21.68 18.17
C ASN A 72 2.97 -20.87 18.47
N ASP A 73 3.38 -19.98 17.55
CA ASP A 73 4.53 -19.08 17.73
C ASP A 73 4.40 -18.24 19.03
N SER A 74 3.22 -17.65 19.23
CA SER A 74 2.96 -16.79 20.39
C SER A 74 2.93 -17.60 21.69
N THR A 75 2.48 -18.85 21.66
CA THR A 75 2.56 -19.75 22.82
C THR A 75 4.02 -20.01 23.21
N TRP A 76 4.89 -20.26 22.24
CA TRP A 76 6.31 -20.47 22.47
C TRP A 76 7.01 -19.20 22.96
N GLN A 77 6.72 -18.02 22.39
CA GLN A 77 7.23 -16.73 22.88
C GLN A 77 6.80 -16.45 24.32
N ARG A 78 5.56 -16.79 24.68
CA ARG A 78 5.06 -16.67 26.06
C ARG A 78 5.77 -17.62 27.02
N ALA A 79 6.11 -18.83 26.58
CA ALA A 79 6.90 -19.76 27.37
C ALA A 79 8.35 -19.27 27.58
N GLN A 80 8.97 -18.69 26.55
CA GLN A 80 10.29 -18.06 26.66
C GLN A 80 10.28 -16.91 27.68
N PHE A 81 9.27 -16.04 27.63
CA PHE A 81 9.14 -14.96 28.61
C PHE A 81 8.95 -15.49 30.04
N ALA A 82 8.16 -16.55 30.23
CA ALA A 82 7.94 -17.15 31.55
C ALA A 82 9.18 -17.85 32.12
N SER A 83 9.98 -18.50 31.26
CA SER A 83 11.18 -19.24 31.67
C SER A 83 12.42 -18.37 31.79
N GLY A 84 12.43 -17.20 31.13
CA GLY A 84 13.63 -16.36 31.01
C GLY A 84 14.69 -16.96 30.07
N GLN A 85 14.37 -18.03 29.34
CA GLN A 85 15.21 -18.63 28.33
C GLN A 85 14.77 -18.10 26.96
N TYR A 86 15.65 -17.34 26.33
CA TYR A 86 15.34 -16.66 25.08
C TYR A 86 16.06 -17.34 23.92
N SER A 87 15.34 -17.49 22.81
CA SER A 87 15.85 -17.95 21.52
C SER A 87 15.50 -16.94 20.44
N LYS A 88 16.44 -16.71 19.52
CA LYS A 88 16.32 -15.80 18.39
C LYS A 88 15.44 -16.35 17.25
N HIS A 89 14.90 -17.56 17.40
CA HIS A 89 14.00 -18.21 16.44
C HIS A 89 12.71 -17.42 16.20
N HIS A 90 12.22 -16.67 17.20
CA HIS A 90 11.13 -15.70 17.01
C HIS A 90 11.58 -14.29 17.41
N SER A 91 10.76 -13.28 17.08
CA SER A 91 11.07 -11.89 17.40
C SER A 91 11.12 -11.68 18.91
N LEU A 92 12.31 -11.46 19.45
CA LEU A 92 12.49 -11.13 20.85
C LEU A 92 11.95 -9.74 21.18
N LEU A 93 11.90 -8.84 20.19
CA LEU A 93 11.30 -7.53 20.34
C LEU A 93 9.80 -7.66 20.67
N ASP A 94 9.08 -8.49 19.92
CA ASP A 94 7.66 -8.79 20.19
C ASP A 94 7.46 -9.48 21.56
N THR A 95 8.30 -10.47 21.89
CA THR A 95 8.28 -11.14 23.19
C THR A 95 8.47 -10.16 24.35
N TYR A 96 9.45 -9.25 24.25
CA TYR A 96 9.83 -8.36 25.34
C TYR A 96 8.92 -7.11 25.44
N VAL A 97 8.53 -6.51 24.32
CA VAL A 97 7.70 -5.29 24.33
C VAL A 97 6.30 -5.57 24.85
N PHE A 98 5.65 -6.66 24.42
CA PHE A 98 4.26 -6.90 24.82
C PHE A 98 4.12 -7.67 26.13
N GLN A 99 5.12 -8.47 26.52
CA GLN A 99 5.04 -9.28 27.74
C GLN A 99 5.91 -8.72 28.87
N GLY A 100 7.09 -8.20 28.52
CA GLY A 100 8.09 -7.66 29.45
C GLY A 100 7.76 -6.29 30.03
N LEU A 101 7.33 -5.32 29.22
CA LEU A 101 7.04 -3.96 29.70
C LEU A 101 5.89 -3.92 30.74
N LEU A 102 4.99 -4.89 30.68
CA LEU A 102 3.87 -5.01 31.61
C LEU A 102 4.21 -5.90 32.82
N GLY A 103 5.34 -6.60 32.78
CA GLY A 103 5.72 -7.61 33.76
C GLY A 103 4.72 -8.75 33.89
N ARG A 104 3.96 -9.06 32.83
CA ARG A 104 2.82 -9.99 32.88
C ARG A 104 2.75 -10.85 31.62
N ASN A 105 2.56 -12.15 31.82
CA ASN A 105 2.30 -13.13 30.76
C ASN A 105 0.80 -13.43 30.61
N ASP A 106 -0.01 -12.37 30.40
CA ASP A 106 -1.46 -12.47 30.29
C ASP A 106 -1.94 -12.29 28.84
N LEU A 107 -2.65 -13.29 28.32
CA LEU A 107 -3.11 -13.30 26.93
C LEU A 107 -4.05 -12.12 26.64
N GLY A 108 -5.02 -11.87 27.53
CA GLY A 108 -6.02 -10.82 27.33
C GLY A 108 -5.41 -9.43 27.25
N THR A 109 -4.47 -9.13 28.15
CA THR A 109 -3.74 -7.87 28.16
C THR A 109 -2.87 -7.71 26.91
N THR A 110 -2.16 -8.75 26.48
CA THR A 110 -1.33 -8.67 25.26
C THR A 110 -2.18 -8.44 24.00
N ASN A 111 -3.30 -9.14 23.86
CA ASN A 111 -4.23 -8.95 22.74
C ASN A 111 -4.90 -7.58 22.76
N LEU A 112 -5.25 -7.07 23.94
CA LEU A 112 -5.81 -5.73 24.09
C LEU A 112 -4.82 -4.66 23.60
N ILE A 113 -3.56 -4.75 24.01
CA ILE A 113 -2.54 -3.78 23.60
C ILE A 113 -2.23 -3.92 22.11
N GLN A 114 -2.11 -5.14 21.59
CA GLN A 114 -1.94 -5.39 20.16
C GLN A 114 -3.08 -4.76 19.33
N SER A 115 -4.33 -4.97 19.74
CA SER A 115 -5.52 -4.38 19.11
C SER A 115 -5.46 -2.84 19.10
N ILE A 116 -5.09 -2.23 20.22
CA ILE A 116 -4.94 -0.77 20.34
C ILE A 116 -3.82 -0.26 19.44
N VAL A 117 -2.67 -0.94 19.41
CA VAL A 117 -1.52 -0.56 18.58
C VAL A 117 -1.86 -0.63 17.10
N LEU A 118 -2.47 -1.73 16.64
CA LEU A 118 -2.91 -1.88 15.25
C LEU A 118 -3.90 -0.77 14.86
N ALA A 119 -4.95 -0.58 15.66
CA ALA A 119 -5.95 0.46 15.41
C ALA A 119 -5.31 1.87 15.38
N SER A 120 -4.35 2.14 16.27
CA SER A 120 -3.62 3.41 16.30
C SER A 120 -2.79 3.64 15.03
N CYS A 121 -2.12 2.61 14.51
CA CYS A 121 -1.39 2.68 13.26
C CYS A 121 -2.32 3.01 12.08
N ILE A 122 -3.49 2.38 12.02
CA ILE A 122 -4.51 2.63 11.01
C ILE A 122 -5.08 4.05 11.13
N ILE A 123 -5.45 4.49 12.34
CA ILE A 123 -5.99 5.83 12.59
C ILE A 123 -4.96 6.90 12.21
N ALA A 124 -3.70 6.71 12.57
CA ALA A 124 -2.62 7.62 12.18
C ALA A 124 -2.45 7.67 10.66
N THR A 125 -2.49 6.52 9.98
CA THR A 125 -2.44 6.45 8.51
C THR A 125 -3.60 7.22 7.87
N LEU A 126 -4.83 6.97 8.31
CA LEU A 126 -6.02 7.69 7.83
C LEU A 126 -5.88 9.19 8.06
N ALA A 127 -5.42 9.61 9.24
CA ALA A 127 -5.24 11.00 9.60
C ALA A 127 -4.23 11.70 8.67
N LEU A 128 -3.09 11.06 8.38
CA LEU A 128 -2.08 11.58 7.44
C LEU A 128 -2.65 11.71 6.02
N LEU A 129 -3.39 10.70 5.57
CA LEU A 129 -3.99 10.69 4.23
C LEU A 129 -5.08 11.75 4.03
N THR A 130 -5.68 12.29 5.10
CA THR A 130 -6.68 13.39 4.98
C THR A 130 -6.13 14.63 4.26
N ARG A 131 -4.80 14.80 4.21
CA ARG A 131 -4.13 15.91 3.51
C ARG A 131 -4.03 15.72 2.00
N HIS A 132 -4.28 14.51 1.51
CA HIS A 132 -4.01 14.11 0.13
C HIS A 132 -5.24 13.54 -0.58
N LEU A 133 -6.18 12.99 0.17
CA LEU A 133 -7.36 12.31 -0.36
C LEU A 133 -8.65 13.03 0.04
N SER A 134 -9.63 12.99 -0.87
CA SER A 134 -10.97 13.48 -0.58
C SER A 134 -11.65 12.68 0.54
N ARG A 135 -12.63 13.31 1.21
CA ARG A 135 -13.33 12.71 2.36
C ARG A 135 -13.97 11.35 2.04
N ARG A 136 -14.45 11.15 0.80
CA ARG A 136 -15.03 9.88 0.34
C ARG A 136 -14.02 8.73 0.34
N TRP A 137 -12.78 8.98 -0.08
CA TRP A 137 -11.72 7.98 -0.06
C TRP A 137 -11.27 7.67 1.36
N ILE A 138 -11.19 8.67 2.23
CA ILE A 138 -10.93 8.45 3.66
C ILE A 138 -12.03 7.60 4.29
N ALA A 139 -13.31 7.89 4.00
CA ALA A 139 -14.43 7.08 4.49
C ALA A 139 -14.38 5.64 3.97
N ALA A 140 -14.11 5.44 2.68
CA ALA A 140 -13.95 4.10 2.10
C ALA A 140 -12.80 3.32 2.75
N LEU A 141 -11.64 3.96 2.97
CA LEU A 141 -10.52 3.35 3.69
C LEU A 141 -10.87 3.00 5.13
N THR A 142 -11.54 3.91 5.86
CA THR A 142 -12.00 3.64 7.22
C THR A 142 -12.91 2.42 7.26
N LEU A 143 -13.87 2.32 6.34
CA LEU A 143 -14.77 1.16 6.26
C LEU A 143 -14.01 -0.12 5.89
N ALA A 144 -13.07 -0.05 4.95
CA ALA A 144 -12.23 -1.19 4.60
C ALA A 144 -11.44 -1.69 5.83
N TYR A 145 -10.78 -0.80 6.57
CA TYR A 145 -10.02 -1.19 7.76
C TYR A 145 -10.89 -1.66 8.93
N ALA A 146 -12.10 -1.13 9.06
CA ALA A 146 -13.02 -1.53 10.13
C ALA A 146 -13.76 -2.84 9.83
N LEU A 147 -14.17 -3.08 8.58
CA LEU A 147 -15.15 -4.11 8.23
C LEU A 147 -14.59 -5.27 7.39
N TYR A 148 -13.42 -5.11 6.77
CA TYR A 148 -12.80 -6.23 6.07
C TYR A 148 -12.36 -7.28 7.10
N PRO A 149 -12.90 -8.51 7.06
CA PRO A 149 -12.92 -9.44 8.19
C PRO A 149 -11.52 -9.83 8.68
N LEU A 150 -10.52 -9.77 7.81
CA LEU A 150 -9.13 -10.08 8.15
C LEU A 150 -8.58 -9.16 9.26
N PHE A 151 -8.89 -7.87 9.25
CA PHE A 151 -8.25 -6.93 10.19
C PHE A 151 -8.79 -7.04 11.62
N PRO A 152 -10.12 -7.06 11.86
CA PRO A 152 -10.66 -7.33 13.19
C PRO A 152 -10.26 -8.73 13.69
N LEU A 153 -10.19 -9.74 12.80
CA LEU A 153 -9.74 -11.08 13.17
C LEU A 153 -8.30 -11.06 13.70
N TYR A 154 -7.35 -10.52 12.94
CA TYR A 154 -5.95 -10.46 13.38
C TYR A 154 -5.71 -9.50 14.56
N ALA A 155 -6.62 -8.57 14.83
CA ALA A 155 -6.59 -7.78 16.04
C ALA A 155 -6.81 -8.64 17.30
N THR A 156 -7.61 -9.72 17.23
CA THR A 156 -7.92 -10.61 18.36
C THR A 156 -7.03 -11.85 18.48
N ILE A 157 -6.21 -12.13 17.47
CA ILE A 157 -5.27 -13.25 17.44
C ILE A 157 -3.87 -12.76 17.78
N ARG A 158 -3.27 -13.29 18.84
CA ARG A 158 -1.92 -12.91 19.25
C ARG A 158 -0.92 -13.37 18.21
N THR A 159 -0.29 -12.43 17.51
CA THR A 159 0.85 -12.73 16.63
C THR A 159 1.70 -11.49 16.38
N LYS A 160 3.01 -11.67 16.26
CA LYS A 160 3.96 -10.60 15.90
C LYS A 160 3.60 -9.91 14.58
N ASP A 161 3.00 -10.65 13.64
CA ASP A 161 2.67 -10.16 12.30
C ASP A 161 1.61 -9.06 12.30
N THR A 162 0.66 -9.08 13.26
CA THR A 162 -0.37 -8.03 13.39
C THR A 162 0.27 -6.67 13.66
N VAL A 163 1.23 -6.66 14.59
CA VAL A 163 1.95 -5.44 14.97
C VAL A 163 2.88 -5.02 13.84
N ALA A 164 3.61 -5.98 13.25
CA ALA A 164 4.47 -5.75 12.09
C ALA A 164 3.71 -5.13 10.93
N ALA A 165 2.49 -5.60 10.63
CA ALA A 165 1.64 -5.07 9.58
C ALA A 165 1.24 -3.61 9.84
N GLY A 166 0.84 -3.28 11.07
CA GLY A 166 0.51 -1.91 11.47
C GLY A 166 1.68 -0.94 11.27
N PHE A 167 2.88 -1.32 11.71
CA PHE A 167 4.08 -0.49 11.51
C PHE A 167 4.53 -0.45 10.04
N THR A 168 4.32 -1.51 9.27
CA THR A 168 4.58 -1.53 7.83
C THR A 168 3.66 -0.57 7.08
N LEU A 169 2.38 -0.46 7.49
CA LEU A 169 1.46 0.55 6.96
C LEU A 169 1.95 1.98 7.28
N LEU A 170 2.44 2.22 8.51
CA LEU A 170 3.03 3.51 8.88
C LEU A 170 4.28 3.83 8.06
N LEU A 171 5.12 2.83 7.76
CA LEU A 171 6.25 2.99 6.87
C LEU A 171 5.79 3.33 5.45
N ALA A 172 4.77 2.64 4.92
CA ALA A 172 4.22 2.91 3.60
C ALA A 172 3.68 4.34 3.48
N VAL A 173 2.93 4.84 4.47
CA VAL A 173 2.44 6.23 4.45
C VAL A 173 3.56 7.26 4.65
N ALA A 174 4.59 6.96 5.44
CA ALA A 174 5.76 7.82 5.57
C ALA A 174 6.54 7.94 4.25
N LEU A 175 6.73 6.83 3.52
CA LEU A 175 7.32 6.84 2.18
C LEU A 175 6.43 7.60 1.19
N TYR A 176 5.11 7.46 1.29
CA TYR A 176 4.18 8.23 0.47
C TYR A 176 4.31 9.74 0.73
N GLU A 177 4.31 10.20 1.99
CA GLU A 177 4.52 11.60 2.35
C GLU A 177 5.87 12.13 1.83
N LEU A 178 6.91 11.29 1.87
CA LEU A 178 8.22 11.62 1.34
C LEU A 178 8.19 11.85 -0.19
N ILE A 179 7.51 10.98 -0.94
CA ILE A 179 7.33 11.12 -2.39
C ILE A 179 6.46 12.35 -2.70
N ALA A 180 5.32 12.50 -2.04
CA ALA A 180 4.36 13.57 -2.26
C ALA A 180 4.93 14.96 -1.92
N SER A 181 5.75 15.07 -0.87
CA SER A 181 6.45 16.31 -0.52
C SER A 181 7.48 16.72 -1.58
N SER A 182 8.17 15.75 -2.19
CA SER A 182 9.12 16.00 -3.28
C SER A 182 8.41 16.55 -4.51
N GLU A 183 7.30 15.92 -4.92
CA GLU A 183 6.51 16.39 -6.06
C GLU A 183 5.98 17.81 -5.89
N ARG A 184 5.65 18.19 -4.65
CA ARG A 184 5.15 19.53 -4.34
C ARG A 184 6.23 20.59 -4.58
N VAL A 185 7.47 20.30 -4.21
CA VAL A 185 8.63 21.16 -4.47
C VAL A 185 8.91 21.26 -5.97
N ASP A 186 8.87 20.12 -6.68
CA ASP A 186 9.09 20.09 -8.13
C ASP A 186 8.02 20.90 -8.89
N ARG A 187 6.75 20.86 -8.45
CA ARG A 187 5.67 21.66 -9.04
C ARG A 187 5.86 23.16 -8.82
N LEU A 188 6.26 23.58 -7.62
CA LEU A 188 6.47 24.99 -7.28
C LEU A 188 7.66 25.60 -8.03
N SER A 189 8.76 24.86 -8.14
CA SER A 189 9.94 25.29 -8.91
C SER A 189 9.63 25.41 -10.41
N GLY A 190 8.87 24.47 -10.97
CA GLY A 190 8.45 24.51 -12.37
C GLY A 190 7.46 25.63 -12.72
N SER A 191 6.68 26.16 -11.76
CA SER A 191 5.81 27.33 -11.99
C SER A 191 6.58 28.66 -12.01
N SER A 192 7.64 28.78 -11.22
CA SER A 192 8.47 30.01 -11.16
C SER A 192 9.20 30.24 -12.49
N GLU A 193 9.74 29.18 -13.10
CA GLU A 193 10.44 29.28 -14.39
C GLU A 193 9.51 29.62 -15.57
N ARG A 194 8.21 29.28 -15.50
CA ARG A 194 7.22 29.68 -16.52
C ARG A 194 6.73 31.11 -16.35
N GLY A 195 6.75 31.66 -15.12
CA GLY A 195 6.37 33.05 -14.85
C GLY A 195 7.39 34.07 -15.34
N GLU A 196 8.68 33.73 -15.33
CA GLU A 196 9.76 34.64 -15.76
C GLU A 196 10.01 34.61 -17.28
N GLY A 197 9.53 33.58 -18.00
CA GLY A 197 9.65 33.48 -19.47
C GLY A 197 8.58 34.20 -20.29
N GLY A 198 7.53 34.74 -19.65
CA GLY A 198 6.40 35.42 -20.34
C GLY A 198 6.48 36.95 -20.33
N GLY A 199 7.47 37.54 -19.66
CA GLY A 199 7.60 38.98 -19.48
C GLY A 199 8.44 39.67 -20.54
N ARG A 200 8.14 39.49 -21.83
CA ARG A 200 8.56 40.39 -22.93
C ARG A 200 7.86 39.97 -24.22
N LEU A 201 6.74 40.64 -24.50
CA LEU A 201 6.25 41.06 -25.82
C LEU A 201 4.90 41.77 -25.59
N SER A 202 4.95 42.99 -25.06
CA SER A 202 3.88 43.95 -25.26
C SER A 202 4.18 44.71 -26.55
N GLU A 203 3.64 44.26 -27.66
CA GLU A 203 3.43 45.13 -28.81
C GLU A 203 1.95 45.18 -29.14
N SER A 204 1.45 46.40 -29.11
CA SER A 204 0.14 46.86 -29.52
C SER A 204 -0.21 46.40 -30.93
N GLY A 205 -1.35 45.73 -31.08
CA GLY A 205 -1.95 45.43 -32.37
C GLY A 205 -3.45 45.27 -32.22
N SER A 206 -4.19 46.33 -32.54
CA SER A 206 -5.65 46.37 -32.60
C SER A 206 -6.20 45.43 -33.67
N ARG A 207 -7.32 44.74 -33.38
CA ARG A 207 -8.46 44.43 -34.28
C ARG A 207 -9.34 43.36 -33.61
N SER A 208 -10.54 43.74 -33.18
CA SER A 208 -11.79 43.63 -33.96
C SER A 208 -12.50 42.29 -33.74
N SER A 209 -13.54 42.36 -32.91
CA SER A 209 -14.67 41.44 -32.84
C SER A 209 -15.08 40.86 -34.20
N LYS A 210 -15.34 39.55 -34.25
CA LYS A 210 -16.42 38.96 -35.04
C LYS A 210 -16.75 37.56 -34.56
N SER A 211 -17.97 37.44 -34.02
CA SER A 211 -18.72 36.20 -33.91
C SER A 211 -18.89 35.56 -35.28
N ASN A 212 -18.89 34.23 -35.38
CA ASN A 212 -19.88 33.59 -36.25
C ASN A 212 -20.20 32.14 -35.89
N ARG A 213 -21.49 31.86 -36.00
CA ARG A 213 -22.21 30.60 -35.92
C ARG A 213 -22.04 29.74 -37.19
N LEU A 214 -22.31 28.45 -36.99
CA LEU A 214 -23.01 27.49 -37.87
C LEU A 214 -22.41 27.08 -39.23
N GLY A 215 -22.46 25.77 -39.49
CA GLY A 215 -22.25 25.18 -40.80
C GLY A 215 -22.39 23.65 -40.81
N ILE A 216 -23.63 23.16 -40.71
CA ILE A 216 -24.07 21.80 -41.08
C ILE A 216 -24.13 21.69 -42.61
N ARG A 217 -23.73 20.53 -43.18
CA ARG A 217 -24.31 19.83 -44.36
C ARG A 217 -23.46 18.59 -44.67
N ASP A 218 -23.97 17.38 -44.47
CA ASP A 218 -24.85 16.58 -45.34
C ASP A 218 -24.21 16.10 -46.65
N CYS A 219 -24.10 14.77 -46.78
CA CYS A 219 -24.29 14.04 -48.03
C CYS A 219 -25.00 12.72 -47.73
N SER A 220 -26.05 12.45 -48.49
CA SER A 220 -27.08 11.44 -48.31
C SER A 220 -26.95 10.31 -49.34
N GLY A 221 -27.55 9.16 -49.03
CA GLY A 221 -27.94 8.11 -49.97
C GLY A 221 -27.37 6.72 -49.66
N SER A 222 -28.08 5.60 -49.70
CA SER A 222 -29.47 5.19 -49.42
C SER A 222 -29.50 3.66 -49.62
N ARG A 223 -30.34 2.94 -48.82
CA ARG A 223 -30.84 1.54 -48.99
C ARG A 223 -29.79 0.41 -48.84
N SER A 224 -30.07 -0.83 -48.41
CA SER A 224 -31.22 -1.58 -47.85
C SER A 224 -30.71 -2.98 -47.45
N MET A 225 -31.33 -3.57 -46.40
CA MET A 225 -31.48 -4.98 -45.97
C MET A 225 -30.57 -6.14 -46.44
N ALA A 226 -30.13 -6.90 -45.43
CA ALA A 226 -30.11 -8.37 -45.24
C ALA A 226 -29.75 -9.34 -46.39
N ASP A 227 -28.72 -10.18 -46.19
CA ASP A 227 -28.83 -11.66 -46.13
C ASP A 227 -27.43 -12.34 -46.05
N THR A 228 -27.26 -13.26 -45.10
CA THR A 228 -26.32 -14.41 -45.12
C THR A 228 -26.91 -15.54 -45.99
N PRO A 229 -26.20 -16.59 -46.51
CA PRO A 229 -25.19 -17.41 -45.78
C PRO A 229 -24.10 -18.18 -46.62
N VAL A 230 -23.30 -19.01 -45.89
CA VAL A 230 -22.56 -20.27 -46.25
C VAL A 230 -21.06 -20.18 -46.66
N GLY A 231 -20.19 -20.95 -45.95
CA GLY A 231 -18.73 -21.19 -46.16
C GLY A 231 -18.41 -22.33 -47.15
N PRO A 232 -17.34 -23.18 -47.00
CA PRO A 232 -16.23 -23.26 -46.02
C PRO A 232 -14.81 -23.55 -46.63
N ASP A 233 -13.82 -23.88 -45.75
CA ASP A 233 -12.54 -24.61 -45.96
C ASP A 233 -11.34 -23.89 -46.66
N ALA A 234 -10.04 -24.12 -46.41
CA ALA A 234 -9.24 -24.80 -45.39
C ALA A 234 -7.71 -24.58 -45.68
N THR A 235 -6.88 -24.60 -44.63
CA THR A 235 -5.50 -25.17 -44.50
C THR A 235 -4.22 -24.65 -45.21
N SER A 236 -3.15 -24.62 -44.38
CA SER A 236 -1.70 -24.85 -44.65
C SER A 236 -0.92 -23.67 -45.27
N THR A 237 0.38 -23.43 -45.09
CA THR A 237 1.58 -24.02 -44.42
C THR A 237 2.65 -22.91 -44.44
N ALA A 238 3.41 -22.67 -43.35
CA ALA A 238 4.80 -23.06 -43.12
C ALA A 238 5.89 -22.51 -44.10
N ASP A 239 6.92 -21.95 -43.47
CA ASP A 239 8.36 -21.94 -43.83
C ASP A 239 9.05 -20.75 -44.56
N ASP A 240 10.09 -20.29 -43.86
CA ASP A 240 11.44 -19.90 -44.28
C ASP A 240 11.68 -18.65 -45.16
N ALA A 241 12.46 -17.70 -44.63
CA ALA A 241 13.93 -17.72 -44.81
C ALA A 241 14.59 -16.39 -44.41
N TYR A 242 15.68 -16.53 -43.64
CA TYR A 242 16.77 -15.57 -43.49
C TYR A 242 17.39 -15.20 -44.86
N THR A 243 17.95 -13.98 -44.96
CA THR A 243 19.41 -13.67 -45.10
C THR A 243 19.70 -12.46 -46.01
N ALA A 244 20.62 -11.61 -45.54
CA ALA A 244 21.67 -10.93 -46.31
C ALA A 244 21.35 -9.67 -47.17
N LEU A 245 21.74 -8.52 -46.60
CA LEU A 245 22.52 -7.43 -47.26
C LEU A 245 23.74 -8.01 -48.02
N PRO A 246 24.32 -7.36 -49.07
CA PRO A 246 25.04 -6.08 -48.88
C PRO A 246 25.28 -5.13 -50.11
N THR A 247 25.61 -3.87 -49.76
CA THR A 247 26.63 -2.95 -50.31
C THR A 247 26.71 -2.53 -51.80
N ALA A 248 26.50 -1.21 -51.99
CA ALA A 248 27.44 -0.17 -52.49
C ALA A 248 27.91 -0.08 -53.96
N GLY A 249 27.90 1.17 -54.48
CA GLY A 249 28.81 1.68 -55.54
C GLY A 249 28.14 2.44 -56.69
N THR A 250 27.66 3.69 -56.52
CA THR A 250 28.29 4.98 -56.92
C THR A 250 28.78 5.17 -58.38
N SER A 251 28.13 6.09 -59.13
CA SER A 251 28.74 7.12 -60.02
C SER A 251 27.68 8.19 -60.40
N ARG A 252 27.76 9.45 -59.93
CA ARG A 252 28.34 10.67 -60.58
C ARG A 252 27.70 11.00 -61.95
N ILE A 253 27.30 12.21 -62.38
CA ILE A 253 27.39 13.67 -62.06
C ILE A 253 26.28 14.31 -62.96
N GLY A 254 25.50 15.34 -62.62
CA GLY A 254 25.89 16.72 -62.31
C GLY A 254 24.75 17.76 -62.49
N HIS A 255 24.88 18.85 -61.71
CA HIS A 255 24.37 20.25 -61.85
C HIS A 255 22.84 20.52 -61.91
N SER A 256 22.23 21.50 -61.20
CA SER A 256 22.74 22.71 -60.51
C SER A 256 21.75 23.31 -59.49
N SER A 257 22.33 24.01 -58.50
CA SER A 257 21.91 25.26 -57.81
C SER A 257 20.85 25.31 -56.70
N ALA A 258 21.36 25.80 -55.55
CA ALA A 258 20.82 26.82 -54.62
C ALA A 258 20.01 26.37 -53.38
N GLY A 259 20.57 26.68 -52.20
CA GLY A 259 19.82 26.97 -50.96
C GLY A 259 20.09 26.03 -49.78
N SER A 260 21.05 26.36 -48.91
CA SER A 260 21.08 25.89 -47.51
C SER A 260 19.97 26.55 -46.69
N PRO A 261 19.30 25.83 -45.78
CA PRO A 261 19.58 26.06 -44.35
C PRO A 261 19.56 24.80 -43.43
N ASP A 262 20.50 24.85 -42.49
CA ASP A 262 20.34 24.70 -41.02
C ASP A 262 20.38 23.34 -40.30
N GLU A 263 21.44 23.27 -39.48
CA GLU A 263 21.79 22.40 -38.34
C GLU A 263 20.78 22.43 -37.17
N ALA A 264 19.47 22.46 -37.40
CA ALA A 264 18.49 22.66 -36.32
C ALA A 264 18.04 21.38 -35.59
N THR A 265 18.37 20.18 -36.06
CA THR A 265 17.77 18.92 -35.56
C THR A 265 18.67 18.09 -34.62
N ALA A 266 19.96 18.40 -34.50
CA ALA A 266 20.86 17.69 -33.56
C ALA A 266 20.85 18.30 -32.14
N GLY A 267 20.58 19.60 -32.01
CA GLY A 267 20.60 20.31 -30.71
C GLY A 267 19.43 20.00 -29.77
N SER A 268 18.28 19.56 -30.29
CA SER A 268 17.08 19.32 -29.46
C SER A 268 17.16 18.02 -28.65
N SER A 269 17.80 16.97 -29.19
CA SER A 269 17.92 15.68 -28.50
C SER A 269 18.97 15.71 -27.38
N ILE A 270 20.05 16.48 -27.57
CA ILE A 270 21.11 16.68 -26.57
C ILE A 270 20.59 17.56 -25.43
N GLY A 271 19.89 18.66 -25.75
CA GLY A 271 19.26 19.52 -24.75
C GLY A 271 18.21 18.80 -23.91
N THR A 272 17.44 17.89 -24.51
CA THR A 272 16.43 17.09 -23.78
C THR A 272 17.08 16.07 -22.85
N ARG A 273 18.15 15.39 -23.28
CA ARG A 273 18.93 14.46 -22.43
C ARG A 273 19.70 15.18 -21.31
N GLN A 274 20.23 16.37 -21.57
CA GLN A 274 20.89 17.20 -20.55
C GLN A 274 19.89 17.73 -19.53
N ARG A 275 18.70 18.16 -19.97
CA ARG A 275 17.59 18.58 -19.08
C ARG A 275 17.07 17.42 -18.23
N LEU A 276 16.89 16.23 -18.81
CA LEU A 276 16.49 15.03 -18.04
C LEU A 276 17.56 14.62 -17.00
N ARG A 277 18.85 14.70 -17.34
CA ARG A 277 19.96 14.45 -16.40
C ARG A 277 20.08 15.51 -15.31
N ALA A 278 19.86 16.78 -15.64
CA ALA A 278 19.85 17.88 -14.67
C ALA A 278 18.61 17.82 -13.75
N HIS A 279 17.45 17.44 -14.27
CA HIS A 279 16.21 17.31 -13.51
C HIS A 279 16.25 16.10 -12.56
N ALA A 280 16.77 14.95 -13.01
CA ALA A 280 17.02 13.79 -12.15
C ALA A 280 18.06 14.06 -11.05
N SER A 281 18.84 15.15 -11.13
CA SER A 281 19.87 15.54 -10.15
C SER A 281 19.37 16.45 -9.02
N ARG A 282 18.11 16.87 -9.07
CA ARG A 282 17.57 17.89 -8.14
C ARG A 282 16.41 17.43 -7.26
N ILE A 283 16.04 16.14 -7.29
CA ILE A 283 14.87 15.77 -6.50
C ILE A 283 15.23 15.75 -5.01
N THR A 284 14.55 16.61 -4.26
CA THR A 284 14.73 16.80 -2.83
C THR A 284 13.38 16.81 -2.12
N SER A 285 13.35 16.32 -0.88
CA SER A 285 12.21 16.44 0.01
C SER A 285 12.56 17.31 1.23
N PRO A 286 11.68 18.24 1.64
CA PRO A 286 11.84 18.97 2.89
C PRO A 286 11.76 18.04 4.12
N LEU A 287 11.08 16.89 4.02
CA LEU A 287 10.94 15.95 5.14
C LEU A 287 12.29 15.33 5.55
N LEU A 288 13.19 15.11 4.59
CA LEU A 288 14.54 14.62 4.88
C LEU A 288 15.43 15.65 5.60
N ASN A 289 15.01 16.91 5.72
CA ASN A 289 15.70 17.89 6.54
C ASN A 289 15.25 17.84 8.01
N SER A 290 14.12 17.19 8.30
CA SER A 290 13.63 17.02 9.66
C SER A 290 14.33 15.84 10.34
N PRO A 291 15.07 16.06 11.44
CA PRO A 291 15.70 14.97 12.19
C PRO A 291 14.66 14.01 12.78
N TRP A 292 13.48 14.53 13.15
CA TRP A 292 12.38 13.72 13.67
C TRP A 292 11.79 12.78 12.63
N PHE A 293 11.69 13.23 11.37
CA PHE A 293 11.22 12.37 10.29
C PHE A 293 12.24 11.25 10.00
N ILE A 294 13.53 11.58 9.96
CA ILE A 294 14.61 10.60 9.81
C ILE A 294 14.55 9.55 10.93
N ALA A 295 14.47 10.01 12.19
CA ALA A 295 14.38 9.13 13.33
C ALA A 295 13.13 8.23 13.28
N ALA A 296 11.97 8.79 12.93
CA ALA A 296 10.73 8.03 12.79
C ALA A 296 10.85 6.94 11.71
N VAL A 297 11.39 7.25 10.52
CA VAL A 297 11.56 6.25 9.45
C VAL A 297 12.59 5.20 9.85
N ALA A 298 13.69 5.58 10.50
CA ALA A 298 14.70 4.62 10.99
C ALA A 298 14.10 3.65 12.03
N VAL A 299 13.29 4.16 12.96
CA VAL A 299 12.56 3.32 13.94
C VAL A 299 11.55 2.41 13.26
N LEU A 300 10.80 2.91 12.27
CA LEU A 300 9.85 2.09 11.51
C LEU A 300 10.57 0.96 10.75
N LEU A 301 11.68 1.26 10.08
CA LEU A 301 12.50 0.24 9.41
C LEU A 301 13.05 -0.80 10.39
N PHE A 302 13.53 -0.34 11.56
CA PHE A 302 14.00 -1.21 12.63
C PHE A 302 12.89 -2.14 13.13
N ILE A 303 11.72 -1.60 13.47
CA ILE A 303 10.57 -2.40 13.94
C ILE A 303 10.13 -3.40 12.86
N CYS A 304 9.99 -2.96 11.60
CA CYS A 304 9.63 -3.84 10.50
C CYS A 304 10.64 -4.99 10.29
N ASN A 305 11.92 -4.73 10.52
CA ASN A 305 12.99 -5.74 10.46
C ASN A 305 12.94 -6.71 11.65
N GLU A 306 12.84 -6.20 12.89
CA GLU A 306 12.94 -7.04 14.09
C GLU A 306 11.70 -7.87 14.36
N TYR A 307 10.51 -7.38 14.03
CA TYR A 307 9.29 -8.19 14.13
C TYR A 307 9.32 -9.37 13.16
N ARG A 308 10.10 -9.25 12.08
CA ARG A 308 10.21 -10.30 11.09
C ARG A 308 11.53 -10.24 10.33
N LYS A 309 12.48 -11.08 10.73
CA LYS A 309 13.84 -11.09 10.15
C LYS A 309 13.86 -11.31 8.63
N ASN A 310 12.87 -12.03 8.07
CA ASN A 310 12.72 -12.23 6.62
C ASN A 310 12.38 -10.93 5.84
N ASN A 311 11.91 -9.88 6.53
CA ASN A 311 11.60 -8.58 5.93
C ASN A 311 12.84 -7.78 5.50
N ILE A 312 14.06 -8.23 5.86
CA ILE A 312 15.30 -7.54 5.52
C ILE A 312 15.40 -7.26 4.01
N LEU A 313 14.89 -8.16 3.16
CA LEU A 313 14.92 -7.99 1.71
C LEU A 313 14.16 -6.72 1.26
N PHE A 314 12.95 -6.48 1.77
CA PHE A 314 12.22 -5.26 1.40
C PHE A 314 12.82 -4.02 2.07
N VAL A 315 13.33 -4.14 3.30
CA VAL A 315 14.03 -3.03 3.98
C VAL A 315 15.21 -2.56 3.13
N LEU A 316 16.03 -3.50 2.65
CA LEU A 316 17.13 -3.22 1.73
C LEU A 316 16.63 -2.60 0.42
N ALA A 317 15.54 -3.11 -0.16
CA ALA A 317 14.95 -2.53 -1.36
C ALA A 317 14.51 -1.06 -1.15
N VAL A 318 13.90 -0.75 0.00
CA VAL A 318 13.52 0.61 0.39
C VAL A 318 14.77 1.49 0.56
N LEU A 319 15.81 1.02 1.24
CA LEU A 319 17.05 1.78 1.42
C LEU A 319 17.75 2.07 0.09
N VAL A 320 17.86 1.08 -0.80
CA VAL A 320 18.41 1.24 -2.15
C VAL A 320 17.60 2.27 -2.94
N PHE A 321 16.27 2.17 -2.89
CA PHE A 321 15.40 3.16 -3.49
C PHE A 321 15.67 4.57 -2.96
N LEU A 322 15.78 4.76 -1.63
CA LEU A 322 16.05 6.06 -1.03
C LEU A 322 17.41 6.62 -1.48
N VAL A 323 18.45 5.80 -1.56
CA VAL A 323 19.79 6.20 -2.03
C VAL A 323 19.74 6.69 -3.47
N ILE A 324 19.09 5.92 -4.36
CA ILE A 324 18.99 6.27 -5.78
C ILE A 324 18.14 7.54 -5.96
N ARG A 325 16.97 7.57 -5.30
CA ARG A 325 15.93 8.58 -5.51
C ARG A 325 16.27 9.93 -4.86
N TYR A 326 16.96 9.93 -3.73
CA TYR A 326 17.32 11.11 -2.94
C TYR A 326 18.83 11.34 -2.87
N ARG A 327 19.58 10.94 -3.90
CA ARG A 327 21.03 11.15 -4.02
C ARG A 327 21.49 12.61 -3.83
N ALA A 328 20.63 13.58 -4.12
CA ALA A 328 20.91 15.01 -3.85
C ALA A 328 20.99 15.32 -2.34
N GLN A 329 20.26 14.56 -1.51
CA GLN A 329 20.26 14.63 -0.05
C GLN A 329 20.97 13.41 0.57
N TRP A 330 21.99 12.85 -0.10
CA TRP A 330 22.65 11.60 0.32
C TRP A 330 23.12 11.61 1.78
N LYS A 331 23.60 12.74 2.31
CA LYS A 331 24.01 12.84 3.73
C LYS A 331 22.86 12.55 4.69
N ARG A 332 21.63 12.95 4.34
CA ARG A 332 20.41 12.67 5.13
C ARG A 332 20.01 11.21 5.01
N VAL A 333 20.14 10.63 3.82
CA VAL A 333 19.91 9.20 3.59
C VAL A 333 20.92 8.34 4.35
N VAL A 334 22.21 8.73 4.35
CA VAL A 334 23.25 8.06 5.15
C VAL A 334 22.96 8.19 6.65
N ALA A 335 22.50 9.35 7.13
CA ALA A 335 22.09 9.51 8.53
C ALA A 335 20.93 8.57 8.90
N LEU A 336 19.95 8.40 8.00
CA LEU A 336 18.86 7.43 8.18
C LEU A 336 19.38 5.99 8.23
N ILE A 337 20.24 5.60 7.29
CA ILE A 337 20.85 4.25 7.24
C ILE A 337 21.67 4.00 8.51
N ALA A 338 22.47 4.98 8.94
CA ALA A 338 23.27 4.88 10.16
C ALA A 338 22.40 4.76 11.41
N ALA A 339 21.30 5.51 11.50
CA ALA A 339 20.36 5.39 12.62
C ALA A 339 19.69 4.00 12.66
N PHE A 340 19.23 3.50 11.51
CA PHE A 340 18.68 2.15 11.39
C PHE A 340 19.72 1.08 11.80
N ALA A 341 20.92 1.14 11.23
CA ALA A 341 21.99 0.18 11.53
C ALA A 341 22.41 0.23 13.00
N MET A 342 22.45 1.41 13.61
CA MET A 342 22.74 1.58 15.04
C MET A 342 21.66 0.93 15.92
N LEU A 343 20.37 1.12 15.58
CA LEU A 343 19.28 0.48 16.32
C LEU A 343 19.34 -1.04 16.21
N THR A 344 19.52 -1.58 15.00
CA THR A 344 19.67 -3.03 14.78
C THR A 344 20.89 -3.60 15.50
N ALA A 345 22.05 -2.92 15.44
CA ALA A 345 23.25 -3.36 16.14
C ALA A 345 23.09 -3.31 17.66
N ALA A 346 22.53 -2.22 18.20
CA ALA A 346 22.28 -2.08 19.63
C ALA A 346 21.30 -3.15 20.13
N TRP A 347 20.24 -3.43 19.35
CA TRP A 347 19.30 -4.50 19.65
C TRP A 347 19.98 -5.87 19.60
N GLY A 348 20.78 -6.18 18.58
CA GLY A 348 21.53 -7.43 18.48
C GLY A 348 22.48 -7.64 19.67
N VAL A 349 23.21 -6.60 20.08
CA VAL A 349 24.05 -6.62 21.29
C VAL A 349 23.22 -6.89 22.55
N PHE A 350 22.04 -6.28 22.65
CA PHE A 350 21.13 -6.54 23.77
C PHE A 350 20.60 -7.98 23.76
N GLU A 351 20.25 -8.55 22.61
CA GLU A 351 19.85 -9.96 22.49
C GLU A 351 20.98 -10.90 22.95
N ASP A 352 22.21 -10.66 22.48
CA ASP A 352 23.37 -11.53 22.77
C ASP A 352 23.85 -11.45 24.21
N TYR A 353 24.01 -10.24 24.74
CA TYR A 353 24.66 -10.03 26.04
C TYR A 353 23.65 -9.72 27.15
N GLY A 354 22.54 -9.06 26.81
CA GLY A 354 21.48 -8.72 27.77
C GLY A 354 20.54 -9.90 28.03
N LEU A 355 19.96 -10.45 26.96
CA LEU A 355 19.03 -11.58 27.05
C LEU A 355 19.72 -12.94 26.98
N LYS A 356 20.99 -13.00 26.56
CA LYS A 356 21.73 -14.25 26.33
C LYS A 356 20.97 -15.21 25.43
N ALA A 357 20.38 -14.65 24.38
CA ALA A 357 19.48 -15.40 23.52
C ALA A 357 20.23 -16.41 22.65
N GLU A 358 19.72 -17.63 22.60
CA GLU A 358 20.26 -18.68 21.74
C GLU A 358 20.04 -18.34 20.25
N PRO A 359 20.98 -18.69 19.35
CA PRO A 359 20.80 -18.50 17.92
C PRO A 359 19.55 -19.20 17.37
N SER A 360 19.04 -18.72 16.24
CA SER A 360 17.98 -19.41 15.50
C SER A 360 18.56 -20.62 14.78
N GLU A 361 17.77 -21.69 14.68
CA GLU A 361 18.09 -22.87 13.89
C GLU A 361 18.17 -22.52 12.40
N THR A 362 19.20 -23.06 11.72
CA THR A 362 19.45 -22.80 10.29
C THR A 362 18.35 -23.37 9.40
N THR A 363 17.73 -24.48 9.82
CA THR A 363 16.70 -25.17 9.02
C THR A 363 15.49 -24.30 8.67
N GLU A 364 15.22 -23.23 9.42
CA GLU A 364 14.09 -22.32 9.17
C GLU A 364 14.22 -21.50 7.88
N MET A 365 15.43 -21.37 7.30
CA MET A 365 15.61 -20.73 5.99
C MET A 365 15.56 -21.72 4.82
N LEU A 366 15.39 -23.01 5.09
CA LEU A 366 15.55 -24.10 4.12
C LEU A 366 14.23 -24.77 3.72
N GLY A 367 13.08 -24.17 4.01
CA GLY A 367 11.76 -24.77 3.73
C GLY A 367 11.57 -25.17 2.26
N VAL A 368 11.87 -24.29 1.30
CA VAL A 368 11.78 -24.60 -0.14
C VAL A 368 12.77 -25.71 -0.53
N PRO A 369 14.09 -25.58 -0.23
CA PRO A 369 15.03 -26.65 -0.52
C PRO A 369 14.63 -28.02 0.03
N LEU A 370 14.21 -28.08 1.29
CA LEU A 370 13.84 -29.33 1.96
C LEU A 370 12.60 -29.95 1.32
N GLN A 371 11.60 -29.16 0.93
CA GLN A 371 10.44 -29.65 0.19
C GLN A 371 10.78 -30.22 -1.18
N GLN A 372 11.69 -29.57 -1.89
CA GLN A 372 12.16 -30.07 -3.19
C GLN A 372 12.91 -31.39 -3.05
N ILE A 373 13.74 -31.53 -2.01
CA ILE A 373 14.46 -32.77 -1.71
C ILE A 373 13.46 -33.89 -1.38
N GLY A 374 12.54 -33.66 -0.45
CA GLY A 374 11.49 -34.63 -0.06
C GLY A 374 10.67 -35.08 -1.27
N TYR A 375 10.24 -34.15 -2.13
CA TYR A 375 9.49 -34.47 -3.34
C TYR A 375 10.28 -35.35 -4.32
N ILE A 376 11.56 -35.07 -4.53
CA ILE A 376 12.42 -35.87 -5.43
C ILE A 376 12.50 -37.33 -4.94
N TYR A 377 12.75 -37.54 -3.65
CA TYR A 377 12.79 -38.90 -3.10
C TYR A 377 11.42 -39.57 -3.12
N HIS A 378 10.34 -38.84 -2.85
CA HIS A 378 8.96 -39.32 -2.95
C HIS A 378 8.66 -39.83 -4.37
N GLU A 379 8.93 -39.04 -5.40
CA GLU A 379 8.72 -39.45 -6.80
C GLU A 379 9.57 -40.67 -7.17
N ASN A 380 10.85 -40.67 -6.77
CA ASN A 380 11.78 -41.77 -7.06
C ASN A 380 11.30 -43.10 -6.47
N GLN A 381 10.74 -43.07 -5.26
CA GLN A 381 10.21 -44.27 -4.58
C GLN A 381 8.83 -44.69 -5.12
N ASN A 382 8.04 -43.75 -5.65
CA ASN A 382 6.67 -43.99 -6.11
C ASN A 382 6.55 -44.23 -7.62
N GLY A 383 7.61 -44.77 -8.24
CA GLY A 383 7.57 -45.24 -9.63
C GLY A 383 7.84 -44.16 -10.68
N ASN A 384 8.35 -42.99 -10.28
CA ASN A 384 8.86 -41.96 -11.18
C ASN A 384 10.36 -41.72 -10.92
N PRO A 385 11.25 -42.53 -11.55
CA PRO A 385 12.69 -42.48 -11.29
C PRO A 385 13.27 -41.08 -11.48
N GLN A 386 14.02 -40.60 -10.48
CA GLN A 386 14.69 -39.31 -10.52
C GLN A 386 16.18 -39.49 -10.80
N ASN A 387 16.84 -38.46 -11.33
CA ASN A 387 18.28 -38.46 -11.51
C ASN A 387 18.95 -38.02 -10.21
N LEU A 388 19.51 -38.97 -9.46
CA LEU A 388 20.17 -38.71 -8.18
C LEU A 388 21.70 -38.70 -8.38
N PRO A 389 22.37 -37.53 -8.43
CA PRO A 389 23.82 -37.49 -8.50
C PRO A 389 24.43 -38.15 -7.27
N GLU A 390 25.35 -39.09 -7.44
CA GLU A 390 25.89 -39.93 -6.36
C GLU A 390 26.40 -39.11 -5.16
N SER A 391 27.06 -37.97 -5.40
CA SER A 391 27.54 -37.11 -4.33
C SER A 391 26.42 -36.39 -3.56
N ALA A 392 25.33 -36.02 -4.23
CA ALA A 392 24.17 -35.38 -3.59
C ALA A 392 23.30 -36.39 -2.86
N ASP A 393 23.08 -37.57 -3.47
CA ASP A 393 22.36 -38.67 -2.87
C ASP A 393 23.04 -39.13 -1.57
N ARG A 394 24.35 -39.37 -1.61
CA ARG A 394 25.14 -39.73 -0.41
C ARG A 394 25.07 -38.68 0.70
N TYR A 395 25.05 -37.40 0.33
CA TYR A 395 24.95 -36.30 1.30
C TYR A 395 23.59 -36.27 1.97
N PHE A 396 22.48 -36.31 1.22
CA PHE A 396 21.15 -36.25 1.84
C PHE A 396 20.77 -37.55 2.56
N THR A 397 21.28 -38.69 2.09
CA THR A 397 21.08 -39.99 2.74
C THR A 397 21.89 -40.17 4.02
N SER A 398 22.92 -39.33 4.28
CA SER A 398 23.62 -39.35 5.57
C SER A 398 22.80 -38.74 6.70
N PHE A 399 21.86 -37.83 6.40
CA PHE A 399 20.94 -37.26 7.39
C PHE A 399 19.70 -38.13 7.58
N ARG A 400 19.14 -38.66 6.48
CA ARG A 400 17.86 -39.37 6.47
C ARG A 400 17.80 -40.33 5.31
N SER A 401 17.32 -41.56 5.52
CA SER A 401 17.23 -42.56 4.45
C SER A 401 16.31 -42.08 3.31
N ALA A 402 16.53 -42.59 2.08
CA ALA A 402 15.68 -42.24 0.93
C ALA A 402 14.20 -42.59 1.16
N ASP A 403 13.92 -43.67 1.88
CA ASP A 403 12.55 -44.07 2.25
C ASP A 403 11.91 -43.10 3.24
N ASP A 404 12.69 -42.59 4.19
CA ASP A 404 12.20 -41.64 5.20
C ASP A 404 11.99 -40.25 4.59
N TRP A 405 12.85 -39.81 3.66
CA TRP A 405 12.59 -38.62 2.85
C TRP A 405 11.27 -38.74 2.09
N ALA A 406 11.03 -39.88 1.44
CA ALA A 406 9.79 -40.11 0.70
C ALA A 406 8.54 -40.14 1.59
N LYS A 407 8.63 -40.74 2.79
CA LYS A 407 7.51 -40.85 3.74
C LYS A 407 7.16 -39.53 4.42
N ASN A 408 8.15 -38.68 4.67
CA ASN A 408 7.95 -37.43 5.39
C ASN A 408 7.40 -36.31 4.49
N TYR A 409 7.48 -36.48 3.17
CA TYR A 409 7.03 -35.48 2.21
C TYR A 409 5.53 -35.22 2.33
N GLN A 410 5.18 -33.96 2.55
CA GLN A 410 3.81 -33.47 2.53
C GLN A 410 3.75 -32.21 1.66
N PRO A 411 2.92 -32.15 0.59
CA PRO A 411 2.97 -31.06 -0.40
C PRO A 411 2.88 -29.63 0.13
N LEU A 412 2.24 -29.40 1.29
CA LEU A 412 1.97 -28.07 1.84
C LEU A 412 2.72 -27.79 3.16
N ILE A 413 3.51 -28.74 3.67
CA ILE A 413 4.10 -28.62 5.01
C ILE A 413 5.56 -29.09 4.96
N ALA A 414 6.49 -28.15 5.16
CA ALA A 414 7.93 -28.44 5.19
C ALA A 414 8.45 -28.91 6.56
N ASP A 415 7.64 -28.81 7.62
CA ASP A 415 8.10 -29.06 9.00
C ASP A 415 8.62 -30.48 9.23
N GLN A 416 8.05 -31.49 8.55
CA GLN A 416 8.51 -32.88 8.63
C GLN A 416 9.88 -33.10 7.96
N GLU A 417 10.28 -32.19 7.08
CA GLU A 417 11.54 -32.24 6.35
C GLU A 417 12.65 -31.44 7.02
N LYS A 418 12.37 -30.73 8.12
CA LYS A 418 13.36 -29.93 8.86
C LYS A 418 14.52 -30.79 9.38
N LEU A 419 15.72 -30.25 9.23
CA LEU A 419 16.99 -30.86 9.65
C LEU A 419 17.63 -30.00 10.74
N PHE A 420 17.29 -30.27 11.99
CA PHE A 420 17.74 -29.50 13.16
C PHE A 420 19.26 -29.64 13.45
N GLU A 421 19.92 -30.59 12.80
CA GLU A 421 21.36 -30.85 12.93
C GLU A 421 22.21 -29.87 12.09
N LEU A 422 21.60 -29.14 11.14
CA LEU A 422 22.31 -28.21 10.26
C LEU A 422 22.65 -26.90 10.96
N ASP A 423 23.93 -26.53 10.92
CA ASP A 423 24.39 -25.21 11.34
C ASP A 423 24.66 -24.25 10.16
N ASN A 424 24.99 -22.99 10.46
CA ASN A 424 25.28 -22.00 9.42
C ASN A 424 26.56 -22.30 8.62
N GLY A 425 27.48 -23.08 9.19
CA GLY A 425 28.71 -23.52 8.54
C GLY A 425 28.46 -24.58 7.47
N ASP A 426 27.43 -25.41 7.64
CA ASP A 426 27.01 -26.45 6.68
C ASP A 426 26.27 -25.89 5.46
N LEU A 427 25.75 -24.66 5.56
CA LEU A 427 24.88 -24.05 4.55
C LEU A 427 25.49 -24.03 3.12
N PRO A 428 26.77 -23.65 2.90
CA PRO A 428 27.35 -23.67 1.57
C PRO A 428 27.40 -25.08 0.95
N GLU A 429 27.70 -26.10 1.75
CA GLU A 429 27.76 -27.48 1.29
C GLU A 429 26.36 -28.02 1.00
N PHE A 430 25.40 -27.79 1.91
CA PHE A 430 23.99 -28.10 1.71
C PHE A 430 23.47 -27.52 0.39
N LEU A 431 23.66 -26.21 0.16
CA LEU A 431 23.17 -25.53 -1.04
C LEU A 431 23.83 -26.06 -2.31
N ARG A 432 25.10 -26.47 -2.26
CA ARG A 432 25.80 -27.08 -3.38
C ARG A 432 25.17 -28.42 -3.78
N HIS A 433 24.90 -29.28 -2.81
CA HIS A 433 24.28 -30.59 -3.04
C HIS A 433 22.81 -30.46 -3.46
N TRP A 434 22.06 -29.55 -2.82
CA TRP A 434 20.69 -29.23 -3.21
C TRP A 434 20.63 -28.71 -4.65
N ALA A 435 21.50 -27.76 -5.02
CA ALA A 435 21.55 -27.25 -6.39
C ALA A 435 21.87 -28.37 -7.39
N SER A 436 22.83 -29.24 -7.07
CA SER A 436 23.14 -30.40 -7.92
C SER A 436 21.93 -31.32 -8.11
N LEU A 437 21.17 -31.58 -7.04
CA LEU A 437 19.98 -32.42 -7.09
C LEU A 437 18.84 -31.74 -7.87
N CYS A 438 18.60 -30.45 -7.63
CA CYS A 438 17.55 -29.71 -8.31
C CYS A 438 17.84 -29.45 -9.79
N PHE A 439 19.09 -29.17 -10.19
CA PHE A 439 19.40 -29.02 -11.61
C PHE A 439 19.27 -30.33 -12.38
N SER A 440 19.59 -31.47 -11.75
CA SER A 440 19.35 -32.80 -12.33
C SER A 440 17.86 -33.15 -12.44
N ASN A 441 17.01 -32.54 -11.62
CA ASN A 441 15.56 -32.82 -11.54
C ASN A 441 14.74 -31.53 -11.60
N PHE A 442 15.07 -30.62 -12.54
CA PHE A 442 14.52 -29.27 -12.56
C PHE A 442 12.98 -29.24 -12.60
N GLY A 443 12.37 -30.11 -13.42
CA GLY A 443 10.91 -30.24 -13.49
C GLY A 443 10.29 -30.61 -12.15
N SER A 444 10.89 -31.55 -11.42
CA SER A 444 10.42 -31.99 -10.11
C SER A 444 10.57 -30.87 -9.06
N CYS A 445 11.68 -30.12 -9.08
CA CYS A 445 11.84 -28.97 -8.17
C CYS A 445 10.85 -27.84 -8.45
N VAL A 446 10.50 -27.60 -9.71
CA VAL A 446 9.44 -26.63 -10.09
C VAL A 446 8.07 -27.14 -9.65
N THR A 447 7.77 -28.42 -9.84
CA THR A 447 6.50 -29.02 -9.38
C THR A 447 6.35 -28.98 -7.88
N ALA A 448 7.40 -29.34 -7.12
CA ALA A 448 7.41 -29.26 -5.66
C ALA A 448 7.16 -27.82 -5.19
N TYR A 449 7.86 -26.85 -5.80
CA TYR A 449 7.66 -25.44 -5.50
C TYR A 449 6.23 -24.99 -5.82
N TRP A 450 5.68 -25.40 -6.97
CA TRP A 450 4.31 -25.08 -7.36
C TRP A 450 3.27 -25.69 -6.43
N GLN A 451 3.47 -26.92 -5.97
CA GLN A 451 2.59 -27.54 -4.98
C GLN A 451 2.64 -26.80 -3.64
N PHE A 452 3.82 -26.34 -3.25
CA PHE A 452 4.07 -25.73 -1.96
C PHE A 452 3.67 -24.24 -1.89
N GLU A 453 3.90 -23.45 -2.94
CA GLU A 453 3.69 -21.98 -2.98
C GLU A 453 2.76 -21.51 -4.12
N GLY A 454 2.11 -22.43 -4.84
CA GLY A 454 1.28 -22.11 -6.01
C GLY A 454 0.07 -21.22 -5.70
N SER A 455 -0.42 -21.23 -4.46
CA SER A 455 -1.48 -20.34 -3.95
C SER A 455 -1.12 -18.86 -3.99
N LEU A 456 0.17 -18.52 -4.01
CA LEU A 456 0.62 -17.13 -4.15
C LEU A 456 0.25 -16.54 -5.52
N VAL A 457 0.25 -17.35 -6.58
CA VAL A 457 0.13 -16.88 -7.97
C VAL A 457 -1.12 -17.37 -8.69
N ASN A 458 -1.69 -18.49 -8.26
CA ASN A 458 -2.85 -19.11 -8.87
C ASN A 458 -4.11 -18.93 -7.99
N PRO A 459 -5.09 -18.10 -8.41
CA PRO A 459 -6.33 -17.92 -7.66
C PRO A 459 -7.17 -19.18 -7.48
N LEU A 460 -6.93 -20.21 -8.30
CA LEU A 460 -7.62 -21.50 -8.20
C LEU A 460 -7.00 -22.43 -7.15
N MET A 461 -5.79 -22.12 -6.68
CA MET A 461 -5.16 -22.81 -5.56
C MET A 461 -5.45 -22.05 -4.27
N VAL A 462 -5.70 -22.79 -3.19
CA VAL A 462 -6.06 -22.20 -1.91
C VAL A 462 -5.13 -22.74 -0.84
N ALA A 463 -4.50 -21.83 -0.11
CA ALA A 463 -3.69 -22.21 1.05
C ALA A 463 -4.61 -22.72 2.18
N ASN A 464 -4.16 -23.76 2.88
CA ASN A 464 -4.94 -24.44 3.92
C ASN A 464 -5.27 -23.49 5.10
N ASP A 465 -4.43 -22.48 5.34
CA ASP A 465 -4.61 -21.50 6.40
C ASP A 465 -5.81 -20.55 6.17
N GLN A 466 -6.27 -20.35 4.92
CA GLN A 466 -7.45 -19.53 4.61
C GLN A 466 -8.74 -20.11 5.21
N TYR A 467 -8.87 -21.44 5.16
CA TYR A 467 -10.01 -22.14 5.74
C TYR A 467 -9.85 -22.40 7.23
N LEU A 468 -8.61 -22.47 7.75
CA LEU A 468 -8.35 -22.68 9.17
C LEU A 468 -8.98 -21.58 10.04
N TYR A 469 -8.90 -20.32 9.61
CA TYR A 469 -9.50 -19.21 10.33
C TYR A 469 -11.03 -19.24 10.28
N ALA A 470 -11.58 -19.50 9.09
CA ALA A 470 -13.03 -19.58 8.92
C ALA A 470 -13.61 -20.80 9.66
N SER A 471 -12.89 -21.91 9.69
CA SER A 471 -13.15 -23.12 10.48
C SER A 471 -13.22 -22.82 11.98
N GLY A 472 -12.28 -22.01 12.49
CA GLY A 472 -12.29 -21.59 13.90
C GLY A 472 -13.54 -20.78 14.28
N ILE A 473 -14.11 -20.01 13.35
CA ILE A 473 -15.32 -19.21 13.56
C ILE A 473 -16.58 -20.06 13.43
N THR A 474 -16.65 -20.93 12.41
CA THR A 474 -17.83 -21.75 12.12
C THR A 474 -17.88 -23.06 12.90
N HIS A 475 -16.82 -23.38 13.64
CA HIS A 475 -16.61 -24.69 14.29
C HIS A 475 -16.77 -25.87 13.31
N THR A 476 -16.44 -25.66 12.04
CA THR A 476 -16.55 -26.65 10.96
C THR A 476 -15.16 -27.04 10.51
N ALA A 477 -14.90 -28.33 10.24
CA ALA A 477 -13.60 -28.77 9.74
C ALA A 477 -13.22 -28.03 8.44
N PRO A 478 -11.95 -27.60 8.23
CA PRO A 478 -11.54 -26.85 7.05
C PRO A 478 -11.93 -27.51 5.73
N GLU A 479 -11.84 -28.84 5.65
CA GLU A 479 -12.15 -29.63 4.45
C GLU A 479 -13.65 -29.53 4.12
N VAL A 480 -14.50 -29.70 5.13
CA VAL A 480 -15.96 -29.57 5.00
C VAL A 480 -16.34 -28.13 4.65
N LEU A 481 -15.65 -27.15 5.23
CA LEU A 481 -15.90 -25.75 4.95
C LEU A 481 -15.52 -25.39 3.51
N ALA A 482 -14.40 -25.90 3.01
CA ALA A 482 -13.93 -25.68 1.63
C ALA A 482 -14.92 -26.20 0.59
N GLU A 483 -15.60 -27.31 0.87
CA GLU A 483 -16.64 -27.88 -0.01
C GLU A 483 -18.02 -27.21 0.14
N SER A 484 -18.20 -26.41 1.19
CA SER A 484 -19.48 -25.76 1.47
C SER A 484 -19.66 -24.46 0.64
N PRO A 485 -20.91 -24.04 0.36
CA PRO A 485 -21.18 -22.72 -0.22
C PRO A 485 -20.62 -21.55 0.63
N VAL A 486 -20.51 -21.75 1.94
CA VAL A 486 -19.94 -20.76 2.88
C VAL A 486 -18.43 -20.63 2.70
N GLY A 487 -17.76 -21.70 2.23
CA GLY A 487 -16.34 -21.72 1.88
C GLY A 487 -15.95 -20.81 0.73
N LEU A 488 -16.90 -20.35 -0.08
CA LEU A 488 -16.64 -19.38 -1.15
C LEU A 488 -16.18 -18.03 -0.59
N VAL A 489 -16.63 -17.66 0.62
CA VAL A 489 -16.30 -16.37 1.24
C VAL A 489 -14.80 -16.27 1.56
N PRO A 490 -14.19 -17.17 2.35
CA PRO A 490 -12.73 -17.16 2.55
C PRO A 490 -11.97 -17.39 1.24
N HIS A 491 -12.49 -18.25 0.34
CA HIS A 491 -11.85 -18.54 -0.95
C HIS A 491 -11.56 -17.29 -1.79
N TYR A 492 -12.50 -16.34 -1.86
CA TYR A 492 -12.33 -15.12 -2.67
C TYR A 492 -11.83 -13.94 -1.84
N LEU A 493 -12.34 -13.75 -0.62
CA LEU A 493 -11.95 -12.59 0.17
C LEU A 493 -10.53 -12.69 0.69
N LEU A 494 -10.04 -13.90 0.99
CA LEU A 494 -8.72 -14.14 1.57
C LEU A 494 -7.74 -14.72 0.55
N ASN A 495 -8.10 -14.70 -0.74
CA ASN A 495 -7.25 -15.23 -1.79
C ASN A 495 -6.00 -14.37 -1.98
N VAL A 496 -4.84 -14.97 -1.73
CA VAL A 496 -3.54 -14.30 -1.88
C VAL A 496 -3.26 -13.95 -3.34
N ALA A 497 -3.48 -14.87 -4.28
CA ALA A 497 -3.22 -14.58 -5.69
C ALA A 497 -4.10 -13.44 -6.21
N LEU A 498 -5.37 -13.33 -5.80
CA LEU A 498 -6.21 -12.18 -6.19
C LEU A 498 -5.66 -10.85 -5.66
N LEU A 499 -5.07 -10.84 -4.46
CA LEU A 499 -4.40 -9.66 -3.91
C LEU A 499 -3.20 -9.25 -4.78
N ASP A 500 -2.38 -10.21 -5.21
CA ASP A 500 -1.22 -9.93 -6.06
C ASP A 500 -1.65 -9.39 -7.42
N TRP A 501 -2.65 -10.00 -8.05
CA TRP A 501 -3.22 -9.50 -9.32
C TRP A 501 -3.86 -8.11 -9.16
N TRP A 502 -4.49 -7.82 -8.02
CA TRP A 502 -4.98 -6.48 -7.69
C TRP A 502 -3.83 -5.47 -7.62
N LEU A 503 -2.71 -5.81 -6.96
CA LEU A 503 -1.54 -4.94 -6.87
C LEU A 503 -0.87 -4.71 -8.23
N VAL A 504 -0.75 -5.75 -9.07
CA VAL A 504 -0.23 -5.61 -10.44
C VAL A 504 -1.11 -4.67 -11.27
N ALA A 505 -2.43 -4.88 -11.24
CA ALA A 505 -3.38 -4.01 -11.93
C ALA A 505 -3.27 -2.57 -11.43
N LEU A 506 -3.09 -2.38 -10.12
CA LEU A 506 -2.94 -1.07 -9.51
C LEU A 506 -1.65 -0.37 -9.93
N ALA A 507 -0.53 -1.09 -10.01
CA ALA A 507 0.74 -0.56 -10.50
C ALA A 507 0.61 -0.08 -11.96
N ILE A 508 -0.05 -0.88 -12.82
CA ILE A 508 -0.34 -0.50 -14.21
C ILE A 508 -1.22 0.76 -14.25
N MET A 509 -2.27 0.83 -13.44
CA MET A 509 -3.14 2.01 -13.35
C MET A 509 -2.41 3.25 -12.86
N ALA A 510 -1.51 3.13 -11.88
CA ALA A 510 -0.70 4.22 -11.39
C ALA A 510 0.16 4.82 -12.51
N VAL A 511 0.80 3.97 -13.33
CA VAL A 511 1.57 4.43 -14.51
C VAL A 511 0.65 5.10 -15.53
N ARG A 512 -0.48 4.49 -15.88
CA ARG A 512 -1.45 5.05 -16.84
C ARG A 512 -2.02 6.40 -16.41
N ARG A 513 -2.12 6.65 -15.11
CA ARG A 513 -2.55 7.94 -14.54
C ARG A 513 -1.41 8.95 -14.35
N GLY A 514 -0.20 8.67 -14.85
CA GLY A 514 0.95 9.55 -14.72
C GLY A 514 1.51 9.63 -13.29
N ARG A 515 1.27 8.62 -12.46
CA ARG A 515 1.72 8.51 -11.07
C ARG A 515 2.80 7.44 -10.88
N ALA A 516 3.66 7.25 -11.87
CA ALA A 516 4.69 6.20 -11.87
C ALA A 516 5.68 6.30 -10.70
N GLN A 517 5.84 7.47 -10.10
CA GLN A 517 6.63 7.68 -8.89
C GLN A 517 6.10 6.93 -7.65
N LEU A 518 4.82 6.54 -7.64
CA LEU A 518 4.25 5.73 -6.57
C LEU A 518 4.64 4.24 -6.67
N LEU A 519 5.24 3.81 -7.79
CA LEU A 519 5.66 2.41 -7.98
C LEU A 519 6.65 1.96 -6.91
N SER A 520 7.43 2.87 -6.32
CA SER A 520 8.33 2.53 -5.22
C SER A 520 7.62 2.06 -3.96
N LEU A 521 6.34 2.42 -3.77
CA LEU A 521 5.54 1.89 -2.65
C LEU A 521 5.24 0.40 -2.83
N PHE A 522 5.27 -0.12 -4.06
CA PHE A 522 5.10 -1.54 -4.35
C PHE A 522 6.35 -2.37 -4.03
N LEU A 523 7.48 -1.74 -3.71
CA LEU A 523 8.67 -2.47 -3.21
C LEU A 523 8.39 -3.19 -1.88
N ILE A 524 7.49 -2.66 -1.05
CA ILE A 524 7.07 -3.31 0.19
C ILE A 524 6.36 -4.64 -0.12
N PRO A 525 5.22 -4.67 -0.83
CA PRO A 525 4.54 -5.93 -1.11
C PRO A 525 5.36 -6.88 -1.95
N VAL A 526 6.09 -6.39 -2.96
CA VAL A 526 7.00 -7.24 -3.77
C VAL A 526 8.08 -7.87 -2.89
N GLY A 527 8.73 -7.10 -2.01
CA GLY A 527 9.77 -7.63 -1.14
C GLY A 527 9.22 -8.63 -0.11
N ILE A 528 7.99 -8.46 0.37
CA ILE A 528 7.33 -9.43 1.24
C ILE A 528 7.03 -10.72 0.46
N VAL A 529 6.41 -10.64 -0.71
CA VAL A 529 6.12 -11.82 -1.55
C VAL A 529 7.41 -12.57 -1.90
N LEU A 530 8.45 -11.86 -2.35
CA LEU A 530 9.76 -12.46 -2.64
C LEU A 530 10.37 -13.15 -1.42
N SER A 531 10.19 -12.59 -0.21
CA SER A 531 10.69 -13.23 1.01
C SER A 531 10.00 -14.57 1.31
N ILE A 532 8.72 -14.72 0.95
CA ILE A 532 7.97 -15.98 1.09
C ILE A 532 8.47 -16.99 0.07
N MET A 533 8.59 -16.55 -1.20
CA MET A 533 9.09 -17.39 -2.29
C MET A 533 10.48 -17.97 -2.00
N VAL A 534 11.29 -17.30 -1.18
CA VAL A 534 12.61 -17.79 -0.77
C VAL A 534 12.55 -18.65 0.49
N ALA A 535 11.79 -18.25 1.51
CA ALA A 535 11.87 -18.85 2.84
C ALA A 535 10.80 -19.89 3.15
N ALA A 536 9.79 -20.09 2.29
CA ALA A 536 8.75 -21.10 2.42
C ALA A 536 7.96 -21.05 3.73
N LEU A 537 6.75 -20.49 3.75
CA LEU A 537 5.97 -20.37 4.99
C LEU A 537 4.55 -20.92 4.81
N ASN A 538 4.23 -21.99 5.54
CA ASN A 538 2.89 -22.63 5.63
C ASN A 538 1.81 -21.74 6.31
N VAL A 539 1.96 -20.40 6.27
CA VAL A 539 1.07 -19.42 6.91
C VAL A 539 0.96 -18.14 6.07
N GLU A 540 0.68 -18.28 4.78
CA GLU A 540 0.64 -17.20 3.78
C GLU A 540 -0.19 -15.99 4.21
N LEU A 541 -1.37 -16.18 4.83
CA LEU A 541 -2.25 -15.07 5.20
C LEU A 541 -1.66 -14.18 6.29
N ARG A 542 -1.09 -14.80 7.32
CA ARG A 542 -0.47 -14.09 8.44
C ARG A 542 0.72 -13.29 7.95
N VAL A 543 1.46 -13.89 7.05
CA VAL A 543 2.66 -13.35 6.44
C VAL A 543 2.35 -12.15 5.55
N LEU A 544 1.27 -12.23 4.78
CA LEU A 544 0.84 -11.19 3.84
C LEU A 544 -0.09 -10.15 4.47
N LEU A 545 -0.38 -10.24 5.77
CA LEU A 545 -1.24 -9.28 6.46
C LEU A 545 -0.81 -7.82 6.22
N ALA A 546 0.49 -7.54 6.19
CA ALA A 546 1.03 -6.21 5.85
C ALA A 546 0.66 -5.76 4.43
N VAL A 547 0.65 -6.69 3.47
CA VAL A 547 0.24 -6.46 2.07
C VAL A 547 -1.26 -6.19 2.00
N PHE A 548 -2.09 -7.02 2.64
CA PHE A 548 -3.53 -6.80 2.76
C PHE A 548 -3.84 -5.44 3.40
N LEU A 549 -3.08 -5.03 4.41
CA LEU A 549 -3.27 -3.74 5.09
C LEU A 549 -2.85 -2.55 4.21
N CYS A 550 -1.80 -2.71 3.39
CA CYS A 550 -1.35 -1.66 2.47
C CYS A 550 -2.23 -1.53 1.22
N ALA A 551 -2.86 -2.61 0.73
CA ALA A 551 -3.58 -2.61 -0.54
C ALA A 551 -4.75 -1.60 -0.64
N PRO A 552 -5.62 -1.41 0.37
CA PRO A 552 -6.61 -0.34 0.38
C PRO A 552 -5.97 1.05 0.27
N MET A 553 -4.91 1.31 1.05
CA MET A 553 -4.19 2.59 1.04
C MET A 553 -3.55 2.86 -0.32
N LEU A 554 -2.86 1.88 -0.91
CA LEU A 554 -2.31 1.99 -2.26
C LEU A 554 -3.41 2.28 -3.29
N THR A 555 -4.56 1.60 -3.17
CA THR A 555 -5.71 1.82 -4.06
C THR A 555 -6.21 3.25 -3.99
N ALA A 556 -6.41 3.75 -2.78
CA ALA A 556 -6.86 5.12 -2.58
C ALA A 556 -5.84 6.15 -3.06
N VAL A 557 -4.54 5.91 -2.91
CA VAL A 557 -3.50 6.85 -3.37
C VAL A 557 -3.31 6.80 -4.89
N CYS A 558 -3.44 5.64 -5.53
CA CYS A 558 -3.29 5.51 -6.99
C CYS A 558 -4.53 5.98 -7.75
N LEU A 559 -5.72 5.67 -7.24
CA LEU A 559 -7.00 5.97 -7.90
C LEU A 559 -7.69 7.22 -7.35
N GLY A 560 -7.29 7.67 -6.16
CA GLY A 560 -7.94 8.77 -5.48
C GLY A 560 -7.85 10.08 -6.25
N ASP A 561 -8.99 10.78 -6.26
CA ASP A 561 -9.04 12.18 -6.62
C ASP A 561 -8.35 12.96 -5.52
N GLN A 562 -7.27 13.64 -5.90
CA GLN A 562 -6.62 14.57 -5.02
C GLN A 562 -7.51 15.80 -4.94
N ASP A 563 -8.14 15.99 -3.78
CA ASP A 563 -8.61 17.32 -3.38
C ASP A 563 -7.35 18.15 -3.08
N ALA A 564 -6.59 18.50 -4.12
CA ALA A 564 -5.46 19.38 -3.99
C ALA A 564 -5.98 20.77 -3.57
N GLY A 565 -5.94 21.06 -2.28
CA GLY A 565 -5.67 22.40 -1.78
C GLY A 565 -6.66 23.52 -2.15
N ARG A 566 -7.98 23.31 -2.14
CA ARG A 566 -8.93 24.44 -2.11
C ARG A 566 -9.34 24.90 -0.71
N LEU A 567 -8.85 24.27 0.36
CA LEU A 567 -9.33 24.56 1.74
C LEU A 567 -8.22 24.63 2.80
N GLY A 568 -6.97 24.93 2.41
CA GLY A 568 -5.82 24.82 3.32
C GLY A 568 -4.83 25.99 3.36
N ASP A 569 -5.12 27.13 2.75
CA ASP A 569 -4.36 28.36 2.99
C ASP A 569 -5.23 29.37 3.74
N PRO A 570 -5.00 29.60 5.05
CA PRO A 570 -5.69 30.63 5.81
C PRO A 570 -5.26 32.06 5.44
N SER A 571 -4.18 32.23 4.67
CA SER A 571 -3.61 33.54 4.34
C SER A 571 -4.10 34.13 3.01
N CYS A 572 -4.82 33.36 2.20
CA CYS A 572 -5.38 33.79 0.92
C CYS A 572 -6.92 33.90 0.94
N ARG A 573 -7.51 34.34 2.07
CA ARG A 573 -8.92 34.72 2.11
C ARG A 573 -9.04 36.24 2.17
N ASP A 574 -8.91 36.86 1.01
CA ASP A 574 -9.56 38.13 0.74
C ASP A 574 -10.44 37.98 -0.51
N GLU A 575 -11.69 38.41 -0.34
CA GLU A 575 -12.78 38.60 -1.30
C GLU A 575 -13.64 37.39 -1.74
N PRO A 576 -14.94 37.39 -1.37
CA PRO A 576 -15.93 36.59 -2.08
C PRO A 576 -16.15 37.19 -3.47
N THR A 577 -15.91 36.40 -4.52
CA THR A 577 -16.31 36.77 -5.87
C THR A 577 -17.82 36.92 -5.94
N VAL A 578 -18.27 38.13 -6.27
CA VAL A 578 -19.66 38.65 -6.41
C VAL A 578 -20.59 37.82 -7.33
N ARG A 579 -20.12 36.70 -7.91
CA ARG A 579 -20.89 35.85 -8.82
C ARG A 579 -21.73 34.77 -8.16
N ASP A 580 -21.42 34.35 -6.93
CA ASP A 580 -22.16 33.26 -6.29
C ASP A 580 -23.41 33.75 -5.53
N SER A 581 -23.44 35.02 -5.10
CA SER A 581 -24.61 35.63 -4.44
C SER A 581 -25.72 36.05 -5.41
N ALA A 582 -25.41 36.28 -6.69
CA ALA A 582 -26.42 36.67 -7.68
C ALA A 582 -27.30 35.50 -8.13
N ARG A 583 -26.83 34.25 -7.98
CA ARG A 583 -27.55 33.06 -8.49
C ARG A 583 -28.53 32.46 -7.47
N GLU A 584 -28.37 32.76 -6.18
CA GLU A 584 -29.32 32.35 -5.13
C GLU A 584 -30.43 33.38 -4.88
N GLN A 585 -30.28 34.63 -5.35
CA GLN A 585 -31.34 35.64 -5.27
C GLN A 585 -32.34 35.58 -6.43
N GLU A 586 -31.96 35.07 -7.60
CA GLU A 586 -32.89 34.90 -8.74
C GLU A 586 -33.80 33.67 -8.62
N SER A 587 -33.55 32.73 -7.69
CA SER A 587 -34.40 31.54 -7.53
C SER A 587 -35.47 31.67 -6.45
N PHE A 588 -35.60 32.83 -5.80
CA PHE A 588 -36.54 33.04 -4.68
C PHE A 588 -37.66 34.05 -4.96
N ASP A 589 -37.71 34.62 -6.18
CA ASP A 589 -38.65 35.72 -6.51
C ASP A 589 -39.70 35.37 -7.59
N GLU A 590 -39.85 34.08 -7.95
CA GLU A 590 -40.98 33.64 -8.79
C GLU A 590 -41.91 32.69 -8.02
N GLY A 591 -43.05 33.25 -7.58
CA GLY A 591 -44.28 32.50 -7.38
C GLY A 591 -44.79 32.40 -5.95
N HIS A 592 -45.65 33.34 -5.54
CA HIS A 592 -46.99 32.99 -5.04
C HIS A 592 -47.85 34.25 -4.89
N ASP A 593 -48.64 34.52 -5.92
CA ASP A 593 -49.84 35.34 -5.88
C ASP A 593 -50.96 34.48 -5.27
N LEU A 594 -51.47 34.85 -4.09
CA LEU A 594 -52.68 34.30 -3.51
C LEU A 594 -53.57 35.43 -3.02
N SER A 595 -54.38 35.93 -3.95
CA SER A 595 -55.64 36.61 -3.66
C SER A 595 -56.80 35.61 -3.79
N LYS A 596 -57.83 35.82 -2.95
CA LYS A 596 -59.18 35.19 -2.90
C LYS A 596 -59.28 33.93 -2.02
N ALA A 597 -59.87 34.03 -0.82
CA ALA A 597 -61.30 34.03 -0.50
C ALA A 597 -61.90 32.61 -0.51
N ASP A 598 -61.92 31.94 0.64
CA ASP A 598 -63.07 31.74 1.54
C ASP A 598 -62.59 31.00 2.81
#